data_AF-A0A5S4EZV4-F1
#
_entry.id   AF-A0A5S4EZV4-F1
#
_cell.length_a   1.000
_cell.length_b   1.000
_cell.length_c   1.000
_cell.angle_alpha   90.00
_cell.angle_beta   90.00
_cell.angle_gamma   90.00
#
_symmetry.space_group_name_H-M   'P 1'
#
loop_
_entity.id
_entity.type
_entity.pdbx_description
1 polymer ?
#
loop_
_entity_poly.entity_id
_entity_poly.type
_entity_poly.pdbx_seq_one_letter_code
_entity_poly.pdbx_strand_id
1 'polypeptide(L)'
;MAKGWIERNKAQDFYAYASIPAISLAKALLEDSLAAPGSVASHVFAGMDRVVHRRPTWAFAISMSSRRIAAYESINGENRRGWYLGEGMTYLYNDDLAQFNDAFWPTVDPYRLPGITVDTMPRLDMGGGQGLYTPNAQWVGGAALDERYVSAGMSHQADGSELESKKSWFCLDDMVVALGAGINGGGEYSRPPVADARVNGGAHAGTNYGDSQWLLVKNDANPSLTRESFLRFDLGGLRADVASARLVFHAQVVDSGGDTATVNVHGAGDGWEEDTITWGTKPSIGSRLATRRATAAGGWLSVDVTDYVSGLAGTGHVDFAILQPAGQGLSVQIGSREHRTLRPVLRFTLAEPVETVETIVENRHLHAAGTNALTVDGTAQPVSQGWSARFPDARWAHLEGVGGYVFPGGAELHASRAERTGSWRDISTGTVIGDPTPIIRRYLTMWFDHGAAPDQATYAYALLPGATAQQTADRAADLGVRIVANNEELQAIEVNEADGTLFFGNFWVSGDGDGLTTDAPAAVVVRRAGGQIRVAVSDPKRTASTVKVTLPYPASAVLSADSTVTVSTGNRPVVTVKAAGSAGRSHQAVLAAG
;
A
#
# COMPACT_ATOMS: atom_id res chain seq x y z
N MET A 1 -22.86 -16.68 15.49
CA MET A 1 -21.66 -15.85 15.34
C MET A 1 -21.47 -14.90 16.52
N ALA A 2 -22.42 -13.98 16.78
CA ALA A 2 -22.31 -12.99 17.86
C ALA A 2 -21.96 -13.59 19.24
N LYS A 3 -22.59 -14.71 19.63
CA LYS A 3 -22.26 -15.46 20.87
C LYS A 3 -20.76 -15.74 20.99
N GLY A 4 -20.16 -16.32 19.95
CA GLY A 4 -18.74 -16.63 19.92
C GLY A 4 -17.83 -15.40 19.95
N TRP A 5 -18.25 -14.27 19.39
CA TRP A 5 -17.47 -13.02 19.51
C TRP A 5 -17.49 -12.48 20.95
N ILE A 6 -18.66 -12.52 21.60
CA ILE A 6 -18.79 -12.07 22.99
C ILE A 6 -17.98 -12.98 23.93
N GLU A 7 -18.07 -14.30 23.77
CA GLU A 7 -17.35 -15.28 24.60
C GLU A 7 -15.83 -15.22 24.41
N ARG A 8 -15.35 -14.92 23.19
CA ARG A 8 -13.91 -14.87 22.89
C ARG A 8 -13.27 -13.52 23.17
N ASN A 9 -14.03 -12.43 23.22
CA ASN A 9 -13.49 -11.10 23.49
C ASN A 9 -13.10 -10.95 24.97
N LYS A 10 -11.85 -11.31 25.30
CA LYS A 10 -11.29 -11.19 26.65
C LYS A 10 -10.55 -9.88 26.89
N ALA A 11 -10.28 -9.10 25.84
CA ALA A 11 -9.53 -7.85 25.95
C ALA A 11 -10.44 -6.66 26.28
N GLN A 12 -11.70 -6.67 25.85
CA GLN A 12 -12.67 -5.61 26.14
C GLN A 12 -13.99 -6.21 26.60
N ASP A 13 -14.51 -5.70 27.71
CA ASP A 13 -15.84 -6.08 28.19
C ASP A 13 -16.91 -5.52 27.24
N PHE A 14 -17.63 -6.42 26.56
CA PHE A 14 -18.76 -6.05 25.70
C PHE A 14 -19.79 -5.19 26.45
N TYR A 15 -20.08 -5.50 27.73
CA TYR A 15 -21.10 -4.81 28.50
C TYR A 15 -20.72 -3.38 28.87
N ALA A 16 -19.42 -3.06 28.92
CA ALA A 16 -18.94 -1.72 29.23
C ALA A 16 -19.24 -0.70 28.10
N TYR A 17 -19.42 -1.17 26.86
CA TYR A 17 -19.60 -0.32 25.68
C TYR A 17 -20.95 -0.53 24.97
N ALA A 18 -21.65 -1.63 25.26
CA ALA A 18 -22.92 -1.95 24.63
C ALA A 18 -24.08 -1.09 25.16
N SER A 19 -25.03 -0.74 24.29
CA SER A 19 -26.27 -0.09 24.70
C SER A 19 -27.18 -1.05 25.50
N ILE A 20 -28.05 -0.52 26.36
CA ILE A 20 -29.00 -1.35 27.15
C ILE A 20 -29.76 -2.37 26.28
N PRO A 21 -30.30 -2.02 25.08
CA PRO A 21 -30.91 -3.01 24.19
C PRO A 21 -29.95 -4.12 23.74
N ALA A 22 -28.71 -3.78 23.39
CA ALA A 22 -27.71 -4.76 22.97
C ALA A 22 -27.31 -5.69 24.12
N ILE A 23 -27.23 -5.18 25.36
CA ILE A 23 -26.99 -5.97 26.57
C ILE A 23 -28.12 -7.00 26.78
N SER A 24 -29.37 -6.57 26.65
CA SER A 24 -30.52 -7.47 26.81
C SER A 24 -30.50 -8.61 25.79
N LEU A 25 -30.19 -8.30 24.53
CA LEU A 25 -30.06 -9.31 23.46
C LEU A 25 -28.88 -10.25 23.69
N ALA A 26 -27.73 -9.71 24.14
CA ALA A 26 -26.54 -10.49 24.42
C ALA A 26 -26.76 -11.48 25.56
N LYS A 27 -27.43 -11.08 26.65
CA LYS A 27 -27.77 -11.97 27.76
C LYS A 27 -28.66 -13.13 27.30
N ALA A 28 -29.73 -12.84 26.57
CA ALA A 28 -30.61 -13.87 26.03
C ALA A 28 -29.86 -14.85 25.10
N LEU A 29 -28.95 -14.33 24.26
CA LEU A 29 -28.14 -15.14 23.36
C LEU A 29 -27.11 -16.02 24.09
N LEU A 30 -26.53 -15.54 25.19
CA LEU A 30 -25.54 -16.29 25.97
C LEU A 30 -26.19 -17.39 26.82
N GLU A 31 -27.44 -17.20 27.25
CA GLU A 31 -28.23 -18.21 27.95
C GLU A 31 -28.76 -19.32 27.02
N ASP A 32 -28.81 -19.07 25.71
CA ASP A 32 -29.19 -20.06 24.71
C ASP A 32 -28.14 -21.19 24.61
N SER A 33 -28.58 -22.43 24.40
CA SER A 33 -27.73 -23.61 24.14
C SER A 33 -27.01 -23.61 22.78
N LEU A 34 -27.32 -22.67 21.89
CA LEU A 34 -26.73 -22.59 20.55
C LEU A 34 -25.19 -22.55 20.62
N ALA A 35 -24.53 -23.45 19.89
CA ALA A 35 -23.09 -23.47 19.78
C ALA A 35 -22.57 -22.32 18.92
N ALA A 36 -21.48 -21.68 19.34
CA ALA A 36 -20.80 -20.70 18.51
C ALA A 36 -20.15 -21.40 17.30
N PRO A 37 -20.41 -20.96 16.06
CA PRO A 37 -19.73 -21.54 14.89
C PRO A 37 -18.23 -21.23 14.97
N GLY A 38 -17.41 -22.19 14.53
CA GLY A 38 -16.00 -21.96 14.25
C GLY A 38 -15.82 -20.96 13.11
N SER A 39 -14.62 -20.39 12.98
CA SER A 39 -14.32 -19.33 12.00
C SER A 39 -13.16 -19.69 11.07
N VAL A 40 -13.05 -20.95 10.63
CA VAL A 40 -12.05 -21.36 9.64
C VAL A 40 -12.62 -21.12 8.25
N ALA A 41 -12.06 -20.14 7.54
CA ALA A 41 -12.41 -19.81 6.17
C ALA A 41 -11.39 -18.85 5.57
N SER A 42 -11.16 -18.98 4.28
CA SER A 42 -10.29 -18.12 3.48
C SER A 42 -11.08 -17.48 2.35
N HIS A 43 -11.01 -16.16 2.24
CA HIS A 43 -11.71 -15.39 1.22
C HIS A 43 -10.82 -14.33 0.59
N VAL A 44 -10.92 -14.23 -0.74
CA VAL A 44 -10.42 -13.10 -1.52
C VAL A 44 -11.58 -12.16 -1.79
N PHE A 45 -11.58 -11.01 -1.13
CA PHE A 45 -12.55 -9.93 -1.35
C PHE A 45 -12.08 -9.07 -2.52
N ALA A 46 -12.12 -9.62 -3.73
CA ALA A 46 -11.61 -8.97 -4.92
C ALA A 46 -12.19 -7.56 -5.08
N GLY A 47 -13.50 -7.37 -4.86
CA GLY A 47 -14.18 -6.08 -5.01
C GLY A 47 -13.59 -4.91 -4.20
N MET A 48 -12.77 -5.19 -3.17
CA MET A 48 -12.12 -4.19 -2.33
C MET A 48 -10.63 -4.49 -2.08
N ASP A 49 -10.00 -5.32 -2.91
CA ASP A 49 -8.56 -5.67 -2.82
C ASP A 49 -8.14 -6.08 -1.38
N ARG A 50 -8.91 -6.97 -0.74
CA ARG A 50 -8.60 -7.55 0.58
C ARG A 50 -8.56 -9.07 0.54
N VAL A 51 -7.76 -9.66 1.42
CA VAL A 51 -7.77 -11.10 1.69
C VAL A 51 -7.94 -11.32 3.18
N VAL A 52 -8.73 -12.32 3.56
CA VAL A 52 -8.79 -12.80 4.93
C VAL A 52 -8.65 -14.32 4.92
N HIS A 53 -7.72 -14.82 5.72
CA HIS A 53 -7.40 -16.22 5.85
C HIS A 53 -7.46 -16.59 7.33
N ARG A 54 -8.40 -17.47 7.71
CA ARG A 54 -8.60 -17.85 9.11
C ARG A 54 -8.31 -19.31 9.35
N ARG A 55 -7.70 -19.57 10.50
CA ARG A 55 -7.36 -20.88 11.05
C ARG A 55 -7.87 -20.99 12.48
N PRO A 56 -7.86 -22.18 13.10
CA PRO A 56 -8.46 -22.37 14.40
C PRO A 56 -7.99 -21.39 15.49
N THR A 57 -6.72 -20.99 15.45
CA THR A 57 -6.08 -20.14 16.49
C THR A 57 -5.58 -18.79 15.99
N TRP A 58 -5.66 -18.51 14.68
CA TRP A 58 -5.17 -17.26 14.11
C TRP A 58 -5.95 -16.83 12.88
N ALA A 59 -5.87 -15.54 12.56
CA ALA A 59 -6.38 -14.97 11.33
C ALA A 59 -5.35 -14.03 10.73
N PHE A 60 -5.19 -14.11 9.42
CA PHE A 60 -4.30 -13.27 8.64
C PHE A 60 -5.11 -12.46 7.63
N ALA A 61 -4.86 -11.16 7.56
CA ALA A 61 -5.49 -10.29 6.57
C ALA A 61 -4.44 -9.53 5.77
N ILE A 62 -4.76 -9.27 4.50
CA ILE A 62 -3.90 -8.50 3.60
C ILE A 62 -4.70 -7.30 3.10
N SER A 63 -4.11 -6.12 3.23
CA SER A 63 -4.64 -4.85 2.73
C SER A 63 -3.83 -4.40 1.52
N MET A 64 -4.46 -4.39 0.35
CA MET A 64 -3.83 -4.04 -0.93
C MET A 64 -4.54 -2.83 -1.58
N SER A 65 -3.91 -2.23 -2.57
CA SER A 65 -4.50 -1.16 -3.38
C SER A 65 -4.21 -1.33 -4.86
N SER A 66 -5.05 -0.74 -5.70
CA SER A 66 -4.97 -0.82 -7.15
C SER A 66 -5.60 0.42 -7.78
N ARG A 67 -5.68 0.47 -9.12
CA ARG A 67 -6.45 1.50 -9.83
C ARG A 67 -7.94 1.56 -9.47
N ARG A 68 -8.44 0.56 -8.72
CA ARG A 68 -9.83 0.43 -8.30
C ARG A 68 -10.03 0.86 -6.84
N ILE A 69 -9.00 0.73 -6.01
CA ILE A 69 -9.07 0.87 -4.55
C ILE A 69 -7.88 1.69 -4.08
N ALA A 70 -8.17 2.81 -3.41
CA ALA A 70 -7.15 3.66 -2.83
C ALA A 70 -6.34 2.95 -1.74
N ALA A 71 -5.07 3.32 -1.58
CA ALA A 71 -4.19 2.80 -0.53
C ALA A 71 -4.69 3.17 0.88
N TYR A 72 -5.26 4.37 1.01
CA TYR A 72 -5.81 4.90 2.24
C TYR A 72 -6.81 6.01 1.93
N GLU A 73 -7.58 6.38 2.96
CA GLU A 73 -8.38 7.60 2.98
C GLU A 73 -7.92 8.46 4.16
N SER A 74 -7.64 9.73 3.90
CA SER A 74 -7.34 10.75 4.91
C SER A 74 -8.15 11.99 4.57
N ILE A 75 -9.18 12.26 5.36
CA ILE A 75 -10.09 13.39 5.19
C ILE A 75 -10.38 14.01 6.56
N ASN A 76 -10.84 15.26 6.60
CA ASN A 76 -11.26 15.93 7.84
C ASN A 76 -10.18 15.91 8.94
N GLY A 77 -8.90 15.89 8.56
CA GLY A 77 -7.76 15.81 9.48
C GLY A 77 -7.62 14.48 10.21
N GLU A 78 -8.25 13.40 9.74
CA GLU A 78 -8.17 12.04 10.29
C GLU A 78 -7.23 11.17 9.45
N ASN A 79 -6.64 10.13 10.07
CA ASN A 79 -5.75 9.17 9.43
C ASN A 79 -4.53 9.81 8.71
N ARG A 80 -3.97 10.88 9.29
CA ARG A 80 -2.96 11.74 8.65
C ARG A 80 -1.65 11.02 8.27
N ARG A 81 -1.40 9.84 8.85
CA ARG A 81 -0.22 8.98 8.63
C ARG A 81 -0.56 7.60 8.06
N GLY A 82 -1.72 7.48 7.41
CA GLY A 82 -2.21 6.23 6.84
C GLY A 82 -1.54 5.78 5.53
N TRP A 83 -0.44 6.42 5.11
CA TRP A 83 0.10 6.34 3.74
C TRP A 83 0.27 4.92 3.20
N TYR A 84 0.69 3.99 4.07
CA TYR A 84 1.09 2.64 3.67
C TYR A 84 0.07 1.55 4.06
N LEU A 85 -1.13 1.92 4.52
CA LEU A 85 -2.16 0.96 4.97
C LEU A 85 -2.64 0.00 3.86
N GLY A 86 -2.54 0.40 2.60
CA GLY A 86 -2.93 -0.39 1.43
C GLY A 86 -1.75 -0.93 0.61
N GLU A 87 -0.50 -0.74 1.05
CA GLU A 87 0.70 -1.09 0.27
C GLU A 87 1.12 -2.56 0.48
N GLY A 88 0.13 -3.45 0.64
CA GLY A 88 0.34 -4.86 0.97
C GLY A 88 0.56 -5.10 2.47
N MET A 89 -0.02 -4.24 3.33
CA MET A 89 0.07 -4.42 4.78
C MET A 89 -0.59 -5.74 5.21
N THR A 90 0.10 -6.49 6.05
CA THR A 90 -0.35 -7.76 6.60
C THR A 90 -0.73 -7.60 8.07
N TYR A 91 -1.81 -8.28 8.47
CA TYR A 91 -2.32 -8.24 9.83
C TYR A 91 -2.39 -9.67 10.37
N LEU A 92 -1.67 -9.94 11.45
CA LEU A 92 -1.77 -11.20 12.17
C LEU A 92 -2.55 -11.03 13.47
N TYR A 93 -3.76 -11.60 13.50
CA TYR A 93 -4.59 -11.74 14.68
C TYR A 93 -4.39 -13.13 15.29
N ASN A 94 -4.14 -13.19 16.59
CA ASN A 94 -3.97 -14.42 17.37
C ASN A 94 -4.58 -14.19 18.77
N ASP A 95 -4.12 -14.93 19.80
CA ASP A 95 -4.64 -14.79 21.16
C ASP A 95 -4.33 -13.44 21.82
N ASP A 96 -3.39 -12.67 21.27
CA ASP A 96 -3.23 -11.26 21.62
C ASP A 96 -4.31 -10.42 20.92
N LEU A 97 -5.45 -10.33 21.61
CA LEU A 97 -6.60 -9.55 21.19
C LEU A 97 -6.38 -8.02 21.28
N ALA A 98 -5.25 -7.58 21.86
CA ALA A 98 -4.95 -6.17 22.10
C ALA A 98 -3.97 -5.57 21.07
N GLN A 99 -3.31 -6.42 20.27
CA GLN A 99 -2.32 -6.06 19.24
C GLN A 99 -2.62 -4.77 18.46
N PHE A 100 -3.86 -4.58 18.00
CA PHE A 100 -4.26 -3.43 17.16
C PHE A 100 -5.21 -2.44 17.85
N ASN A 101 -5.57 -2.64 19.13
CA ASN A 101 -6.51 -1.77 19.86
C ASN A 101 -5.92 -1.16 21.14
N ASP A 102 -4.77 -1.63 21.62
CA ASP A 102 -4.04 -1.03 22.74
C ASP A 102 -3.11 0.09 22.25
N ALA A 103 -3.72 1.17 21.73
CA ALA A 103 -3.03 2.35 21.21
C ALA A 103 -1.98 2.06 20.13
N PHE A 104 -2.15 0.98 19.35
CA PHE A 104 -1.25 0.62 18.25
C PHE A 104 -1.05 1.77 17.25
N TRP A 105 -2.15 2.34 16.76
CA TRP A 105 -2.14 3.34 15.68
C TRP A 105 -1.40 4.64 16.00
N PRO A 106 -1.58 5.27 17.17
CA PRO A 106 -0.83 6.48 17.50
C PRO A 106 0.66 6.23 17.82
N THR A 107 1.08 4.99 18.12
CA THR A 107 2.46 4.71 18.55
C THR A 107 3.31 3.88 17.58
N VAL A 108 2.70 3.15 16.64
CA VAL A 108 3.43 2.33 15.65
C VAL A 108 4.28 3.21 14.75
N ASP A 109 5.34 2.64 14.18
CA ASP A 109 6.04 3.28 13.07
C ASP A 109 5.22 3.21 11.79
N PRO A 110 4.66 4.33 11.29
CA PRO A 110 3.88 4.28 10.05
C PRO A 110 4.74 3.91 8.84
N TYR A 111 6.06 4.13 8.88
CA TYR A 111 6.98 3.73 7.80
C TYR A 111 7.30 2.24 7.80
N ARG A 112 6.96 1.52 8.86
CA ARG A 112 7.30 0.10 8.99
C ARG A 112 6.10 -0.75 9.37
N LEU A 113 4.97 -0.58 8.69
CA LEU A 113 3.81 -1.46 8.90
C LEU A 113 4.13 -2.89 8.41
N PRO A 114 3.66 -3.96 9.07
CA PRO A 114 4.01 -5.32 8.67
C PRO A 114 3.62 -5.63 7.23
N GLY A 115 4.49 -6.30 6.48
CA GLY A 115 4.22 -6.80 5.12
C GLY A 115 4.48 -5.82 3.97
N ILE A 116 4.56 -4.51 4.23
CA ILE A 116 4.76 -3.51 3.17
C ILE A 116 6.16 -3.61 2.55
N THR A 117 6.29 -3.14 1.31
CA THR A 117 7.59 -2.74 0.74
C THR A 117 7.54 -1.24 0.55
N VAL A 118 8.51 -0.51 1.10
CA VAL A 118 8.39 0.93 1.33
C VAL A 118 9.68 1.63 0.97
N ASP A 119 9.53 2.81 0.39
CA ASP A 119 10.60 3.79 0.26
C ASP A 119 10.63 4.63 1.54
N THR A 120 11.77 4.69 2.21
CA THR A 120 11.92 5.36 3.51
C THR A 120 11.96 6.88 3.41
N MET A 121 11.74 7.44 2.21
CA MET A 121 11.54 8.87 1.98
C MET A 121 10.54 9.50 2.96
N PRO A 122 10.98 10.49 3.78
CA PRO A 122 10.10 11.24 4.65
C PRO A 122 8.86 11.81 3.94
N ARG A 123 7.71 11.44 4.50
CA ARG A 123 6.36 11.87 4.14
C ARG A 123 5.80 12.86 5.15
N LEU A 124 5.03 13.78 4.62
CA LEU A 124 4.32 14.79 5.40
C LEU A 124 2.96 14.28 5.84
N ASP A 125 2.57 14.65 7.07
CA ASP A 125 1.24 14.41 7.59
C ASP A 125 0.21 15.00 6.64
N MET A 126 -0.74 14.17 6.23
CA MET A 126 -1.79 14.60 5.32
C MET A 126 -2.65 15.67 5.99
N GLY A 127 -2.99 16.71 5.22
CA GLY A 127 -3.78 17.85 5.69
C GLY A 127 -5.27 17.54 5.86
N GLY A 128 -6.08 18.58 6.09
CA GLY A 128 -7.53 18.47 6.26
C GLY A 128 -8.33 18.18 4.99
N GLY A 129 -7.73 18.37 3.80
CA GLY A 129 -8.34 18.09 2.50
C GLY A 129 -8.46 16.60 2.17
N GLN A 130 -8.88 16.26 0.94
CA GLN A 130 -8.99 14.85 0.52
C GLN A 130 -7.62 14.25 0.14
N GLY A 131 -6.97 13.61 1.12
CA GLY A 131 -5.85 12.70 0.95
C GLY A 131 -6.34 11.34 0.46
N LEU A 132 -6.20 11.09 -0.84
CA LEU A 132 -6.55 9.83 -1.48
C LEU A 132 -5.45 9.50 -2.49
N TYR A 133 -4.74 8.40 -2.27
CA TYR A 133 -3.83 7.84 -3.27
C TYR A 133 -4.42 6.58 -3.87
N THR A 134 -4.55 6.55 -5.20
CA THR A 134 -5.01 5.37 -5.95
C THR A 134 -3.92 5.01 -6.96
N PRO A 135 -3.12 3.95 -6.73
CA PRO A 135 -2.05 3.56 -7.65
C PRO A 135 -2.63 3.12 -8.98
N ASN A 136 -1.88 3.23 -10.09
CA ASN A 136 -2.35 2.76 -11.40
C ASN A 136 -2.16 1.24 -11.60
N ALA A 137 -1.77 0.53 -10.53
CA ALA A 137 -1.61 -0.91 -10.50
C ALA A 137 -2.89 -1.65 -10.93
N GLN A 138 -2.77 -2.56 -11.90
CA GLN A 138 -3.92 -3.29 -12.45
C GLN A 138 -4.07 -4.69 -11.86
N TRP A 139 -2.96 -5.41 -11.68
CA TRP A 139 -2.95 -6.79 -11.20
C TRP A 139 -2.88 -6.80 -9.67
N VAL A 140 -4.04 -6.94 -9.03
CA VAL A 140 -4.19 -7.00 -7.57
C VAL A 140 -5.40 -7.87 -7.25
N GLY A 141 -5.25 -8.88 -6.39
CA GLY A 141 -6.30 -9.84 -6.08
C GLY A 141 -5.74 -11.22 -5.79
N GLY A 142 -6.48 -12.28 -6.13
CA GLY A 142 -6.07 -13.65 -5.86
C GLY A 142 -7.12 -14.72 -6.16
N ALA A 143 -6.70 -15.98 -6.06
CA ALA A 143 -7.56 -17.15 -6.14
C ALA A 143 -7.66 -17.86 -4.78
N ALA A 144 -8.87 -18.26 -4.40
CA ALA A 144 -9.15 -19.09 -3.24
C ALA A 144 -9.68 -20.47 -3.69
N LEU A 145 -9.11 -21.54 -3.13
CA LEU A 145 -9.51 -22.93 -3.36
C LEU A 145 -10.17 -23.50 -2.10
N ASP A 146 -11.37 -24.05 -2.24
CA ASP A 146 -12.13 -24.71 -1.16
C ASP A 146 -12.29 -23.87 0.12
N GLU A 147 -12.28 -22.53 0.01
CA GLU A 147 -12.25 -21.60 1.14
C GLU A 147 -11.13 -21.91 2.17
N ARG A 148 -10.06 -22.57 1.71
CA ARG A 148 -8.96 -23.05 2.55
C ARG A 148 -7.66 -22.41 2.12
N TYR A 149 -7.26 -22.58 0.86
CA TYR A 149 -5.97 -22.13 0.35
C TYR A 149 -6.13 -20.85 -0.48
N VAL A 150 -5.16 -19.93 -0.37
CA VAL A 150 -5.20 -18.67 -1.13
C VAL A 150 -3.86 -18.40 -1.81
N SER A 151 -3.91 -18.08 -3.10
CA SER A 151 -2.84 -17.35 -3.79
C SER A 151 -3.28 -15.91 -3.97
N ALA A 152 -2.58 -14.95 -3.38
CA ALA A 152 -2.88 -13.52 -3.48
C ALA A 152 -1.65 -12.76 -3.93
N GLY A 153 -1.83 -11.63 -4.61
CA GLY A 153 -0.72 -10.74 -4.93
C GLY A 153 -1.14 -9.34 -5.35
N MET A 154 -0.14 -8.47 -5.34
CA MET A 154 -0.24 -7.04 -5.65
C MET A 154 0.95 -6.63 -6.53
N SER A 155 0.65 -6.09 -7.71
CA SER A 155 1.59 -5.23 -8.42
C SER A 155 1.61 -3.91 -7.67
N HIS A 156 2.69 -3.64 -6.95
CA HIS A 156 2.84 -2.51 -6.06
C HIS A 156 3.44 -1.30 -6.78
N GLN A 157 2.93 -0.11 -6.47
CA GLN A 157 3.41 1.19 -6.96
C GLN A 157 3.25 2.19 -5.81
N ALA A 158 4.36 2.62 -5.22
CA ALA A 158 4.34 3.51 -4.07
C ALA A 158 3.90 4.94 -4.44
N ASP A 159 3.21 5.59 -3.53
CA ASP A 159 2.90 7.03 -3.66
C ASP A 159 4.12 7.89 -3.36
N GLY A 160 4.48 8.79 -4.28
CA GLY A 160 5.53 9.78 -4.07
C GLY A 160 6.95 9.33 -4.43
N SER A 161 7.17 8.09 -4.85
CA SER A 161 8.45 7.62 -5.41
C SER A 161 8.24 6.67 -6.59
N GLU A 162 9.32 6.33 -7.28
CA GLU A 162 9.32 5.34 -8.36
C GLU A 162 9.32 3.88 -7.87
N LEU A 163 9.18 3.64 -6.57
CA LEU A 163 9.18 2.29 -6.02
C LEU A 163 8.03 1.45 -6.60
N GLU A 164 8.39 0.36 -7.27
CA GLU A 164 7.48 -0.68 -7.73
C GLU A 164 7.97 -2.07 -7.33
N SER A 165 7.04 -3.03 -7.22
CA SER A 165 7.37 -4.43 -6.96
C SER A 165 6.23 -5.39 -7.27
N LYS A 166 6.55 -6.69 -7.31
CA LYS A 166 5.58 -7.80 -7.32
C LYS A 166 5.57 -8.47 -5.97
N LYS A 167 4.44 -8.41 -5.27
CA LYS A 167 4.26 -8.97 -3.93
C LYS A 167 3.24 -10.11 -3.99
N SER A 168 3.59 -11.28 -3.48
CA SER A 168 2.71 -12.44 -3.41
C SER A 168 2.63 -13.00 -1.99
N TRP A 169 1.45 -13.52 -1.63
CA TRP A 169 1.19 -14.24 -0.39
C TRP A 169 0.44 -15.53 -0.70
N PHE A 170 0.98 -16.66 -0.23
CA PHE A 170 0.39 -17.98 -0.36
C PHE A 170 -0.01 -18.47 1.03
N CYS A 171 -1.31 -18.58 1.27
CA CYS A 171 -1.86 -18.89 2.59
C CYS A 171 -2.21 -20.38 2.69
N LEU A 172 -1.49 -21.09 3.56
CA LEU A 172 -1.60 -22.51 3.83
C LEU A 172 -2.27 -22.77 5.19
N ASP A 173 -2.31 -24.02 5.65
CA ASP A 173 -2.98 -24.35 6.90
C ASP A 173 -2.28 -23.83 8.15
N ASP A 174 -0.96 -23.88 8.16
CA ASP A 174 -0.10 -23.56 9.31
C ASP A 174 0.88 -22.41 9.05
N MET A 175 0.94 -21.90 7.82
CA MET A 175 1.85 -20.83 7.45
C MET A 175 1.32 -19.94 6.33
N VAL A 176 1.97 -18.78 6.18
CA VAL A 176 1.83 -17.90 5.02
C VAL A 176 3.21 -17.68 4.42
N VAL A 177 3.38 -18.01 3.14
CA VAL A 177 4.63 -17.73 2.40
C VAL A 177 4.48 -16.41 1.65
N ALA A 178 5.39 -15.47 1.89
CA ALA A 178 5.42 -14.18 1.24
C ALA A 178 6.65 -14.08 0.32
N LEU A 179 6.40 -13.76 -0.96
CA LEU A 179 7.44 -13.53 -1.96
C LEU A 179 7.39 -12.09 -2.48
N GLY A 180 8.57 -11.55 -2.77
CA GLY A 180 8.76 -10.25 -3.41
C GLY A 180 9.77 -10.35 -4.53
N ALA A 181 9.49 -9.72 -5.66
CA ALA A 181 10.42 -9.63 -6.79
C ALA A 181 10.20 -8.34 -7.59
N GLY A 182 11.16 -8.01 -8.45
CA GLY A 182 11.11 -6.79 -9.26
C GLY A 182 11.06 -5.54 -8.41
N ILE A 183 11.75 -5.55 -7.26
CA ILE A 183 11.80 -4.40 -6.36
C ILE A 183 12.78 -3.41 -6.98
N ASN A 184 12.23 -2.36 -7.58
CA ASN A 184 12.97 -1.27 -8.20
C ASN A 184 12.65 0.03 -7.45
N GLY A 185 13.64 0.89 -7.20
CA GLY A 185 13.45 2.15 -6.47
C GLY A 185 14.67 3.06 -6.53
N GLY A 186 14.69 4.14 -5.73
CA GLY A 186 15.81 5.07 -5.65
C GLY A 186 15.96 6.06 -6.81
N GLY A 187 14.89 6.26 -7.58
CA GLY A 187 14.85 7.16 -8.74
C GLY A 187 14.26 8.53 -8.43
N GLU A 188 13.25 8.94 -9.20
CA GLU A 188 12.55 10.21 -9.04
C GLU A 188 11.53 10.16 -7.88
N TYR A 189 11.51 11.20 -7.05
CA TYR A 189 10.49 11.46 -6.04
C TYR A 189 9.50 12.49 -6.55
N SER A 190 8.28 12.46 -6.00
CA SER A 190 7.28 13.49 -6.27
C SER A 190 6.59 13.96 -4.99
N ARG A 191 6.43 15.28 -4.86
CA ARG A 191 5.69 15.90 -3.77
C ARG A 191 4.54 16.75 -4.33
N PRO A 192 3.31 16.63 -3.80
CA PRO A 192 2.23 17.57 -4.10
C PRO A 192 2.51 18.93 -3.44
N PRO A 193 1.84 20.01 -3.89
CA PRO A 193 1.91 21.28 -3.17
C PRO A 193 1.33 21.11 -1.76
N VAL A 194 1.92 21.81 -0.79
CA VAL A 194 1.44 21.92 0.59
C VAL A 194 0.56 23.15 0.79
N ALA A 195 0.64 24.12 -0.12
CA ALA A 195 -0.23 25.29 -0.19
C ALA A 195 -0.31 25.77 -1.66
N ASP A 196 -1.49 26.20 -2.09
CA ASP A 196 -1.67 26.94 -3.33
C ASP A 196 -2.84 27.94 -3.28
N ALA A 197 -2.74 29.00 -4.06
CA ALA A 197 -3.83 29.95 -4.20
C ALA A 197 -3.67 30.78 -5.45
N ARG A 198 -4.80 31.23 -5.99
CA ARG A 198 -4.82 32.36 -6.93
C ARG A 198 -5.14 33.65 -6.20
N VAL A 199 -4.66 34.76 -6.74
CA VAL A 199 -5.04 36.12 -6.32
C VAL A 199 -5.62 36.86 -7.51
N ASN A 200 -6.65 37.67 -7.28
CA ASN A 200 -7.32 38.46 -8.31
C ASN A 200 -7.10 39.94 -8.07
N GLY A 201 -6.82 40.73 -9.11
CA GLY A 201 -6.71 42.18 -9.00
C GLY A 201 -8.06 42.90 -8.89
N GLY A 202 -8.01 44.23 -8.80
CA GLY A 202 -9.19 45.09 -8.92
C GLY A 202 -10.27 44.82 -7.87
N ALA A 203 -11.52 44.66 -8.32
CA ALA A 203 -12.68 44.50 -7.44
C ALA A 203 -12.64 43.26 -6.52
N HIS A 204 -11.77 42.30 -6.81
CA HIS A 204 -11.62 41.05 -6.05
C HIS A 204 -10.30 40.97 -5.27
N ALA A 205 -9.59 42.10 -5.12
CA ALA A 205 -8.27 42.17 -4.50
C ALA A 205 -8.19 41.62 -3.07
N GLY A 206 -9.27 41.71 -2.29
CA GLY A 206 -9.34 41.22 -0.91
C GLY A 206 -9.93 39.82 -0.73
N THR A 207 -10.21 39.08 -1.81
CA THR A 207 -10.79 37.73 -1.72
C THR A 207 -9.69 36.67 -1.73
N ASN A 208 -9.74 35.73 -0.79
CA ASN A 208 -8.90 34.53 -0.78
C ASN A 208 -9.53 33.41 -1.63
N TYR A 209 -8.69 32.62 -2.30
CA TYR A 209 -9.11 31.52 -3.16
C TYR A 209 -8.34 30.22 -2.88
N GLY A 210 -7.81 30.01 -1.66
CA GLY A 210 -7.01 28.83 -1.30
C GLY A 210 -7.77 27.51 -1.41
N ASP A 211 -9.10 27.51 -1.18
CA ASP A 211 -9.92 26.29 -1.29
C ASP A 211 -10.44 26.00 -2.72
N SER A 212 -9.97 26.74 -3.73
CA SER A 212 -10.48 26.64 -5.10
C SER A 212 -9.81 25.50 -5.86
N GLN A 213 -10.60 24.55 -6.40
CA GLN A 213 -10.13 23.45 -7.26
C GLN A 213 -9.35 23.89 -8.52
N TRP A 214 -9.44 25.17 -8.87
CA TRP A 214 -8.76 25.76 -10.02
C TRP A 214 -7.98 27.00 -9.61
N LEU A 215 -6.69 26.98 -9.90
CA LEU A 215 -5.84 28.15 -10.01
C LEU A 215 -6.12 28.84 -11.35
N LEU A 216 -5.98 30.16 -11.39
CA LEU A 216 -6.21 30.95 -12.61
C LEU A 216 -5.06 31.91 -12.86
N VAL A 217 -4.71 32.04 -14.13
CA VAL A 217 -3.71 33.00 -14.57
C VAL A 217 -4.27 33.79 -15.75
N LYS A 218 -4.26 35.11 -15.64
CA LYS A 218 -4.62 36.02 -16.74
C LYS A 218 -3.96 37.37 -16.50
N ASN A 219 -3.39 37.97 -17.53
CA ASN A 219 -3.06 39.39 -17.51
C ASN A 219 -4.05 40.14 -18.40
N ASP A 220 -4.66 41.20 -17.87
CA ASP A 220 -5.67 41.98 -18.59
C ASP A 220 -5.51 43.47 -18.29
N ALA A 221 -5.92 44.31 -19.24
CA ALA A 221 -5.94 45.76 -19.04
C ALA A 221 -6.96 46.18 -17.97
N ASN A 222 -8.03 45.39 -17.77
CA ASN A 222 -8.92 45.52 -16.64
C ASN A 222 -8.33 44.79 -15.42
N PRO A 223 -7.90 45.50 -14.36
CA PRO A 223 -7.30 44.87 -13.19
C PRO A 223 -8.19 43.82 -12.52
N SER A 224 -9.51 43.92 -12.64
CA SER A 224 -10.46 42.96 -12.07
C SER A 224 -10.47 41.61 -12.80
N LEU A 225 -9.83 41.52 -13.97
CA LEU A 225 -9.68 40.30 -14.74
C LEU A 225 -8.26 39.71 -14.63
N THR A 226 -7.33 40.40 -13.98
CA THR A 226 -5.96 39.92 -13.76
C THR A 226 -5.92 38.90 -12.63
N ARG A 227 -5.30 37.74 -12.89
CA ARG A 227 -5.07 36.68 -11.90
C ARG A 227 -3.63 36.18 -11.96
N GLU A 228 -3.08 35.89 -10.79
CA GLU A 228 -1.77 35.24 -10.60
C GLU A 228 -1.95 34.05 -9.67
N SER A 229 -1.17 32.99 -9.85
CA SER A 229 -1.27 31.77 -9.04
C SER A 229 0.04 31.46 -8.34
N PHE A 230 -0.04 30.94 -7.13
CA PHE A 230 1.08 30.61 -6.25
C PHE A 230 1.01 29.15 -5.82
N LEU A 231 2.18 28.52 -5.71
CA LEU A 231 2.34 27.13 -5.29
C LEU A 231 3.49 27.05 -4.29
N ARG A 232 3.32 26.32 -3.19
CA ARG A 232 4.38 25.97 -2.26
C ARG A 232 4.54 24.47 -2.17
N PHE A 233 5.78 24.01 -2.22
CA PHE A 233 6.14 22.61 -2.01
C PHE A 233 7.08 22.52 -0.81
N ASP A 234 6.81 21.59 0.08
CA ASP A 234 7.71 21.32 1.20
C ASP A 234 8.93 20.51 0.70
N LEU A 235 10.11 20.92 1.16
CA LEU A 235 11.41 20.26 0.98
C LEU A 235 12.00 19.85 2.35
N GLY A 236 11.20 19.91 3.41
CA GLY A 236 11.58 19.53 4.76
C GLY A 236 11.86 18.03 4.85
N GLY A 237 12.83 17.70 5.70
CA GLY A 237 13.18 16.31 6.03
C GLY A 237 13.99 15.58 4.95
N LEU A 238 14.28 16.20 3.79
CA LEU A 238 15.24 15.64 2.83
C LEU A 238 16.61 15.48 3.51
N ARG A 239 17.24 14.31 3.38
CA ARG A 239 18.56 14.03 3.98
C ARG A 239 19.72 14.16 2.98
N ALA A 240 19.41 14.49 1.73
CA ALA A 240 20.36 14.74 0.66
C ALA A 240 19.92 15.94 -0.18
N ASP A 241 20.85 16.56 -0.88
CA ASP A 241 20.58 17.69 -1.75
C ASP A 241 19.81 17.26 -3.01
N VAL A 242 18.95 18.16 -3.49
CA VAL A 242 18.22 17.98 -4.74
C VAL A 242 19.18 18.06 -5.92
N ALA A 243 19.32 16.96 -6.67
CA ALA A 243 20.15 16.87 -7.86
C ALA A 243 19.46 17.39 -9.13
N SER A 244 18.16 17.12 -9.26
CA SER A 244 17.34 17.65 -10.36
C SER A 244 15.93 17.93 -9.89
N ALA A 245 15.25 18.93 -10.46
CA ALA A 245 13.88 19.25 -10.10
C ALA A 245 13.04 19.75 -11.29
N ARG A 246 11.78 19.31 -11.34
CA ARG A 246 10.80 19.71 -12.34
C ARG A 246 9.48 20.06 -11.69
N LEU A 247 8.97 21.27 -11.96
CA LEU A 247 7.60 21.63 -11.65
C LEU A 247 6.69 21.11 -12.78
N VAL A 248 5.74 20.26 -12.45
CA VAL A 248 4.77 19.68 -13.40
C VAL A 248 3.36 20.10 -13.00
N PHE A 249 2.62 20.68 -13.96
CA PHE A 249 1.26 21.16 -13.72
C PHE A 249 0.41 21.07 -14.98
N HIS A 250 -0.89 20.82 -14.82
CA HIS A 250 -1.83 20.83 -15.93
C HIS A 250 -2.29 22.26 -16.21
N ALA A 251 -2.33 22.68 -17.47
CA ALA A 251 -2.81 24.00 -17.86
C ALA A 251 -3.75 23.92 -19.09
N GLN A 252 -4.83 24.69 -19.06
CA GLN A 252 -5.80 24.78 -20.17
C GLN A 252 -6.24 26.22 -20.37
N VAL A 253 -6.30 26.68 -21.62
CA VAL A 253 -6.90 27.98 -21.97
C VAL A 253 -8.42 27.85 -21.94
N VAL A 254 -9.08 28.70 -21.17
CA VAL A 254 -10.55 28.75 -21.06
C VAL A 254 -10.98 30.21 -21.20
N ASP A 255 -10.90 30.72 -22.42
CA ASP A 255 -11.24 32.10 -22.75
C ASP A 255 -11.80 32.16 -24.17
N SER A 256 -12.86 32.95 -24.38
CA SER A 256 -13.46 33.12 -25.71
C SER A 256 -12.57 33.93 -26.66
N GLY A 257 -11.55 34.62 -26.14
CA GLY A 257 -10.61 35.43 -26.92
C GLY A 257 -9.58 34.63 -27.73
N GLY A 258 -9.49 33.31 -27.55
CA GLY A 258 -8.64 32.44 -28.36
C GLY A 258 -8.21 31.15 -27.67
N ASP A 259 -7.45 30.32 -28.39
CA ASP A 259 -7.16 28.95 -27.95
C ASP A 259 -5.78 28.77 -27.32
N THR A 260 -4.94 29.81 -27.27
CA THR A 260 -3.53 29.65 -26.89
C THR A 260 -3.03 30.83 -26.08
N ALA A 261 -2.31 30.56 -24.99
CA ALA A 261 -1.79 31.59 -24.09
C ALA A 261 -0.39 31.24 -23.58
N THR A 262 0.41 32.26 -23.29
CA THR A 262 1.73 32.11 -22.68
C THR A 262 1.64 32.21 -21.17
N VAL A 263 2.29 31.30 -20.44
CA VAL A 263 2.47 31.36 -18.99
C VAL A 263 3.95 31.36 -18.65
N ASN A 264 4.34 32.17 -17.68
CA ASN A 264 5.67 32.26 -17.12
C ASN A 264 5.66 31.65 -15.73
N VAL A 265 6.65 30.81 -15.44
CA VAL A 265 6.92 30.30 -14.09
C VAL A 265 8.07 31.12 -13.51
N HIS A 266 7.88 31.60 -12.30
CA HIS A 266 8.81 32.40 -11.52
C HIS A 266 9.03 31.75 -10.16
N GLY A 267 10.17 32.03 -9.53
CA GLY A 267 10.29 31.87 -8.08
C GLY A 267 9.40 32.89 -7.35
N ALA A 268 8.99 32.60 -6.12
CA ALA A 268 8.22 33.50 -5.28
C ALA A 268 8.86 33.66 -3.89
N GLY A 269 8.51 34.75 -3.20
CA GLY A 269 8.83 34.92 -1.78
C GLY A 269 8.00 33.97 -0.90
N ASP A 270 8.47 33.76 0.32
CA ASP A 270 7.93 32.78 1.28
C ASP A 270 6.96 33.37 2.32
N GLY A 271 6.79 34.69 2.37
CA GLY A 271 5.95 35.37 3.37
C GLY A 271 4.44 35.29 3.15
N TRP A 272 3.91 34.18 2.64
CA TRP A 272 2.48 33.98 2.38
C TRP A 272 1.93 32.68 2.96
N GLU A 273 0.63 32.68 3.24
CA GLU A 273 -0.14 31.52 3.70
C GLU A 273 -1.38 31.32 2.82
N GLU A 274 -1.72 30.06 2.54
CA GLU A 274 -2.80 29.64 1.63
C GLU A 274 -4.16 30.25 1.99
N ASP A 275 -4.48 30.29 3.28
CA ASP A 275 -5.78 30.70 3.81
C ASP A 275 -5.96 32.22 3.94
N THR A 276 -4.87 33.00 3.82
CA THR A 276 -4.88 34.45 4.02
C THR A 276 -4.31 35.25 2.85
N ILE A 277 -3.70 34.61 1.87
CA ILE A 277 -3.17 35.29 0.68
C ILE A 277 -4.30 35.98 -0.12
N THR A 278 -4.03 37.22 -0.52
CA THR A 278 -4.88 38.09 -1.33
C THR A 278 -4.00 38.88 -2.30
N TRP A 279 -4.57 39.69 -3.19
CA TRP A 279 -3.76 40.53 -4.09
C TRP A 279 -2.84 41.50 -3.35
N GLY A 280 -3.29 42.02 -2.20
CA GLY A 280 -2.52 42.96 -1.37
C GLY A 280 -1.46 42.30 -0.49
N THR A 281 -1.58 40.99 -0.24
CA THR A 281 -0.68 40.22 0.64
C THR A 281 0.15 39.17 -0.11
N LYS A 282 0.02 39.08 -1.44
CA LYS A 282 0.80 38.16 -2.28
C LYS A 282 2.31 38.38 -2.12
N PRO A 283 3.13 37.32 -2.21
CA PRO A 283 4.56 37.44 -2.04
C PRO A 283 5.22 38.19 -3.21
N SER A 284 6.48 38.57 -3.04
CA SER A 284 7.29 39.12 -4.13
C SER A 284 7.51 38.09 -5.24
N ILE A 285 7.48 38.53 -6.50
CA ILE A 285 7.77 37.69 -7.66
C ILE A 285 9.27 37.76 -7.97
N GLY A 286 9.92 36.59 -8.00
CA GLY A 286 11.33 36.43 -8.33
C GLY A 286 11.62 36.39 -9.83
N SER A 287 12.84 35.96 -10.18
CA SER A 287 13.26 35.79 -11.57
C SER A 287 12.39 34.77 -12.31
N ARG A 288 12.24 34.97 -13.62
CA ARG A 288 11.53 34.03 -14.48
C ARG A 288 12.40 32.78 -14.68
N LEU A 289 11.87 31.63 -14.30
CA LEU A 289 12.50 30.33 -14.46
C LEU A 289 12.23 29.76 -15.85
N ALA A 290 10.99 29.89 -16.34
CA ALA A 290 10.63 29.41 -17.67
C ALA A 290 9.40 30.10 -18.28
N THR A 291 9.25 29.90 -19.59
CA THR A 291 8.05 30.24 -20.36
C THR A 291 7.46 28.96 -20.94
N ARG A 292 6.13 28.81 -20.91
CA ARG A 292 5.38 27.70 -21.51
C ARG A 292 4.15 28.22 -22.26
N ARG A 293 3.64 27.40 -23.17
CA ARG A 293 2.42 27.67 -23.96
C ARG A 293 1.32 26.71 -23.50
N ALA A 294 0.20 27.26 -23.05
CA ALA A 294 -1.03 26.53 -22.78
C ALA A 294 -1.96 26.59 -24.00
N THR A 295 -2.83 25.59 -24.15
CA THR A 295 -3.80 25.49 -25.24
C THR A 295 -5.21 25.17 -24.72
N ALA A 296 -6.24 25.39 -25.53
CA ALA A 296 -7.62 25.03 -25.20
C ALA A 296 -7.84 23.52 -25.07
N ALA A 297 -6.99 22.69 -25.68
CA ALA A 297 -7.02 21.23 -25.54
C ALA A 297 -6.63 20.77 -24.12
N GLY A 298 -5.89 21.60 -23.37
CA GLY A 298 -5.33 21.23 -22.08
C GLY A 298 -4.12 20.30 -22.21
N GLY A 299 -3.27 20.28 -21.20
CA GLY A 299 -2.13 19.37 -21.15
C GLY A 299 -1.23 19.60 -19.94
N TRP A 300 -0.40 18.60 -19.66
CA TRP A 300 0.64 18.68 -18.65
C TRP A 300 1.85 19.45 -19.18
N LEU A 301 2.24 20.49 -18.46
CA LEU A 301 3.45 21.26 -18.71
C LEU A 301 4.50 20.87 -17.68
N SER A 302 5.76 20.76 -18.12
CA SER A 302 6.91 20.46 -17.25
C SER A 302 7.95 21.56 -17.40
N VAL A 303 8.46 22.07 -16.28
CA VAL A 303 9.46 23.13 -16.21
C VAL A 303 10.64 22.63 -15.39
N ASP A 304 11.84 22.67 -15.96
CA ASP A 304 13.08 22.48 -15.21
C ASP A 304 13.27 23.66 -14.26
N VAL A 305 13.36 23.35 -12.98
CA VAL A 305 13.53 24.31 -11.89
C VAL A 305 14.74 23.93 -11.03
N THR A 306 15.64 23.09 -11.55
CA THR A 306 16.77 22.50 -10.81
C THR A 306 17.60 23.56 -10.10
N ASP A 307 18.11 24.55 -10.84
CA ASP A 307 18.97 25.61 -10.28
C ASP A 307 18.26 26.45 -9.20
N TYR A 308 16.94 26.63 -9.33
CA TYR A 308 16.17 27.38 -8.35
C TYR A 308 15.93 26.57 -7.08
N VAL A 309 15.58 25.29 -7.21
CA VAL A 309 15.30 24.41 -6.06
C VAL A 309 16.59 24.06 -5.31
N SER A 310 17.68 23.75 -6.02
CA SER A 310 18.97 23.44 -5.38
C SER A 310 19.56 24.65 -4.66
N GLY A 311 19.33 25.87 -5.18
CA GLY A 311 19.72 27.12 -4.52
C GLY A 311 18.95 27.45 -3.23
N LEU A 312 17.89 26.70 -2.91
CA LEU A 312 17.04 26.88 -1.73
C LEU A 312 17.20 25.76 -0.67
N ALA A 313 18.20 24.89 -0.83
CA ALA A 313 18.48 23.81 0.12
C ALA A 313 18.58 24.36 1.57
N GLY A 314 17.81 23.79 2.49
CA GLY A 314 17.76 24.19 3.90
C GLY A 314 16.67 25.19 4.30
N THR A 315 15.93 25.76 3.34
CA THR A 315 14.76 26.65 3.64
C THR A 315 13.50 25.88 4.05
N GLY A 316 13.44 24.58 3.77
CA GLY A 316 12.33 23.70 4.14
C GLY A 316 11.15 23.73 3.16
N HIS A 317 11.06 24.69 2.24
CA HIS A 317 10.05 24.73 1.18
C HIS A 317 10.55 25.49 -0.05
N VAL A 318 9.81 25.40 -1.16
CA VAL A 318 10.03 26.19 -2.38
C VAL A 318 8.71 26.75 -2.88
N ASP A 319 8.74 28.00 -3.33
CA ASP A 319 7.58 28.77 -3.71
C ASP A 319 7.66 29.22 -5.17
N PHE A 320 6.58 29.02 -5.91
CA PHE A 320 6.48 29.41 -7.31
C PHE A 320 5.33 30.37 -7.53
N ALA A 321 5.51 31.28 -8.50
CA ALA A 321 4.43 32.08 -9.06
C ALA A 321 4.25 31.76 -10.54
N ILE A 322 3.00 31.62 -10.98
CA ILE A 322 2.62 31.44 -12.38
C ILE A 322 1.79 32.65 -12.80
N LEU A 323 2.31 33.38 -13.79
CA LEU A 323 1.73 34.62 -14.33
C LEU A 323 1.85 34.68 -15.86
N GLN A 324 1.10 35.56 -16.51
CA GLN A 324 1.29 35.83 -17.94
C GLN A 324 2.27 36.98 -18.15
N PRO A 325 2.99 37.03 -19.30
CA PRO A 325 3.78 38.20 -19.66
C PRO A 325 2.97 39.51 -19.66
N ALA A 326 3.68 40.65 -19.64
CA ALA A 326 3.04 41.95 -19.84
C ALA A 326 2.28 42.01 -21.17
N GLY A 327 1.05 42.53 -21.15
CA GLY A 327 0.14 42.60 -22.30
C GLY A 327 -1.19 41.92 -22.02
N GLN A 328 -2.12 42.03 -22.98
CA GLN A 328 -3.43 41.36 -22.87
C GLN A 328 -3.25 39.87 -23.14
N GLY A 329 -3.64 39.04 -22.17
CA GLY A 329 -3.62 37.60 -22.26
C GLY A 329 -5.01 36.97 -22.10
N LEU A 330 -5.04 35.64 -22.10
CA LEU A 330 -6.25 34.83 -22.03
C LEU A 330 -6.31 34.08 -20.71
N SER A 331 -7.50 33.80 -20.21
CA SER A 331 -7.66 33.01 -18.98
C SER A 331 -7.09 31.59 -19.15
N VAL A 332 -6.13 31.23 -18.31
CA VAL A 332 -5.58 29.88 -18.20
C VAL A 332 -5.99 29.31 -16.85
N GLN A 333 -6.61 28.14 -16.85
CA GLN A 333 -6.88 27.38 -15.64
C GLN A 333 -5.78 26.34 -15.40
N ILE A 334 -5.39 26.20 -14.14
CA ILE A 334 -4.40 25.24 -13.66
C ILE A 334 -5.06 24.45 -12.52
N GLY A 335 -4.88 23.13 -12.49
CA GLY A 335 -5.41 22.33 -11.38
C GLY A 335 -4.75 22.73 -10.06
N SER A 336 -5.51 22.81 -8.98
CA SER A 336 -4.99 23.07 -7.63
C SER A 336 -4.74 21.77 -6.85
N ARG A 337 -4.26 21.90 -5.61
CA ARG A 337 -4.13 20.87 -4.58
C ARG A 337 -5.47 20.20 -4.24
N GLU A 338 -6.56 20.94 -4.32
CA GLU A 338 -7.96 20.48 -4.11
C GLU A 338 -8.52 19.75 -5.35
N HIS A 339 -7.84 19.82 -6.50
CA HIS A 339 -8.29 19.12 -7.69
C HIS A 339 -8.07 17.61 -7.56
N ARG A 340 -9.03 16.78 -7.97
CA ARG A 340 -8.93 15.32 -7.77
C ARG A 340 -7.82 14.66 -8.60
N THR A 341 -7.68 15.06 -9.87
CA THR A 341 -6.84 14.35 -10.87
C THR A 341 -5.76 15.20 -11.56
N LEU A 342 -5.73 16.52 -11.36
CA LEU A 342 -4.90 17.47 -12.13
C LEU A 342 -3.98 18.28 -11.21
N ARG A 343 -3.63 17.71 -10.06
CA ARG A 343 -2.82 18.37 -9.04
C ARG A 343 -1.40 18.64 -9.57
N PRO A 344 -0.83 19.82 -9.32
CA PRO A 344 0.59 20.06 -9.58
C PRO A 344 1.45 19.12 -8.75
N VAL A 345 2.66 18.83 -9.22
CA VAL A 345 3.67 18.08 -8.48
C VAL A 345 5.05 18.68 -8.72
N LEU A 346 5.88 18.68 -7.68
CA LEU A 346 7.32 18.87 -7.81
C LEU A 346 7.95 17.49 -7.90
N ARG A 347 8.60 17.19 -9.02
CA ARG A 347 9.37 15.98 -9.26
C ARG A 347 10.84 16.26 -9.07
N PHE A 348 11.59 15.39 -8.40
CA PHE A 348 13.00 15.62 -8.12
C PHE A 348 13.79 14.34 -7.90
N THR A 349 15.10 14.42 -8.09
CA THR A 349 16.06 13.37 -7.67
C THR A 349 17.00 13.92 -6.60
N LEU A 350 17.62 13.03 -5.83
CA LEU A 350 18.61 13.38 -4.82
C LEU A 350 20.01 13.00 -5.30
N ALA A 351 21.02 13.78 -4.92
CA ALA A 351 22.40 13.56 -5.38
C ALA A 351 23.03 12.29 -4.80
N GLU A 352 22.69 11.94 -3.56
CA GLU A 352 23.16 10.75 -2.83
C GLU A 352 22.08 10.34 -1.82
N PRO A 353 20.98 9.68 -2.26
CA PRO A 353 19.89 9.34 -1.36
C PRO A 353 20.37 8.37 -0.27
N VAL A 354 20.08 8.71 0.99
CA VAL A 354 20.34 7.84 2.15
C VAL A 354 19.11 7.05 2.56
N GLU A 355 17.96 7.44 2.01
CA GLU A 355 16.72 6.71 2.04
C GLU A 355 16.88 5.40 1.28
N THR A 356 16.48 4.30 1.90
CA THR A 356 16.48 2.97 1.31
C THR A 356 15.06 2.47 1.05
N VAL A 357 14.97 1.45 0.21
CA VAL A 357 13.78 0.63 0.06
C VAL A 357 13.86 -0.53 1.04
N GLU A 358 12.81 -0.74 1.83
CA GLU A 358 12.73 -1.79 2.84
C GLU A 358 11.51 -2.69 2.59
N THR A 359 11.60 -3.98 2.95
CA THR A 359 10.41 -4.83 3.13
C THR A 359 10.27 -5.21 4.58
N ILE A 360 9.10 -4.94 5.16
CA ILE A 360 8.86 -5.20 6.58
C ILE A 360 8.32 -6.60 6.77
N VAL A 361 9.04 -7.41 7.54
CA VAL A 361 8.63 -8.77 7.90
C VAL A 361 7.61 -8.72 9.04
N GLU A 362 7.90 -7.92 10.07
CA GLU A 362 7.01 -7.73 11.23
C GLU A 362 7.28 -6.39 11.90
N ASN A 363 6.24 -5.81 12.49
CA ASN A 363 6.30 -4.71 13.44
C ASN A 363 5.26 -4.94 14.54
N ARG A 364 5.64 -5.78 15.50
CA ARG A 364 4.74 -6.27 16.54
C ARG A 364 4.69 -5.30 17.71
N HIS A 365 3.49 -5.06 18.23
CA HIS A 365 3.29 -4.35 19.48
C HIS A 365 3.53 -5.31 20.64
N LEU A 366 4.39 -4.92 21.57
CA LEU A 366 4.80 -5.73 22.72
C LEU A 366 4.19 -5.21 24.03
N HIS A 367 3.16 -4.38 23.93
CA HIS A 367 2.50 -3.69 25.04
C HIS A 367 3.46 -2.87 25.90
N ALA A 368 3.08 -2.63 27.16
CA ALA A 368 3.88 -1.89 28.11
C ALA A 368 5.11 -2.68 28.62
N ALA A 369 5.07 -4.01 28.60
CA ALA A 369 6.18 -4.82 29.10
C ALA A 369 7.36 -4.83 28.11
N GLY A 370 7.11 -5.10 26.83
CA GLY A 370 8.16 -5.12 25.81
C GLY A 370 9.16 -6.27 25.90
N THR A 371 8.90 -7.28 26.75
CA THR A 371 9.89 -8.30 27.14
C THR A 371 9.79 -9.61 26.38
N ASN A 372 8.86 -9.76 25.42
CA ASN A 372 8.71 -10.97 24.61
C ASN A 372 10.05 -11.38 24.00
N ALA A 373 10.49 -12.62 24.19
CA ALA A 373 11.76 -13.10 23.69
C ALA A 373 11.78 -13.10 22.15
N LEU A 374 12.86 -12.57 21.57
CA LEU A 374 13.22 -12.79 20.17
C LEU A 374 14.36 -13.79 20.13
N THR A 375 14.24 -14.81 19.31
CA THR A 375 15.31 -15.76 19.00
C THR A 375 15.61 -15.67 17.51
N VAL A 376 16.88 -15.56 17.13
CA VAL A 376 17.33 -15.60 15.72
C VAL A 376 18.37 -16.71 15.62
N ASP A 377 18.13 -17.68 14.74
CA ASP A 377 18.97 -18.88 14.55
C ASP A 377 19.39 -19.56 15.87
N GLY A 378 18.41 -19.75 16.75
CA GLY A 378 18.60 -20.40 18.06
C GLY A 378 19.24 -19.50 19.13
N THR A 379 19.65 -18.28 18.80
CA THR A 379 20.25 -17.34 19.75
C THR A 379 19.22 -16.33 20.24
N ALA A 380 18.99 -16.30 21.55
CA ALA A 380 18.14 -15.30 22.20
C ALA A 380 18.75 -13.90 22.09
N GLN A 381 17.92 -12.92 21.74
CA GLN A 381 18.32 -11.53 21.56
C GLN A 381 17.96 -10.67 22.78
N PRO A 382 18.67 -9.55 23.03
CA PRO A 382 18.35 -8.64 24.12
C PRO A 382 16.90 -8.14 24.11
N VAL A 383 16.34 -7.98 25.31
CA VAL A 383 14.99 -7.43 25.55
C VAL A 383 15.00 -5.93 25.89
N SER A 384 16.19 -5.33 26.01
CA SER A 384 16.35 -3.90 26.26
C SER A 384 15.80 -3.07 25.10
N GLN A 385 15.04 -2.02 25.44
CA GLN A 385 14.59 -1.05 24.44
C GLN A 385 15.78 -0.25 23.90
N GLY A 386 15.75 0.12 22.61
CA GLY A 386 16.87 0.73 21.89
C GLY A 386 17.85 -0.29 21.30
N TRP A 387 17.63 -1.59 21.49
CA TRP A 387 18.43 -2.63 20.84
C TRP A 387 18.15 -2.68 19.33
N SER A 388 19.20 -2.89 18.54
CA SER A 388 19.12 -3.20 17.11
C SER A 388 20.24 -4.14 16.72
N ALA A 389 20.00 -5.00 15.73
CA ALA A 389 21.00 -5.89 15.16
C ALA A 389 20.77 -6.15 13.67
N ARG A 390 21.85 -6.48 12.98
CA ARG A 390 21.89 -6.97 11.60
C ARG A 390 22.37 -8.41 11.60
N PHE A 391 21.65 -9.28 10.91
CA PHE A 391 21.93 -10.71 10.76
C PHE A 391 22.17 -11.00 9.28
N PRO A 392 23.42 -11.11 8.81
CA PRO A 392 23.74 -11.19 7.38
C PRO A 392 23.17 -12.42 6.65
N ASP A 393 22.88 -13.51 7.37
CA ASP A 393 22.40 -14.77 6.80
C ASP A 393 21.43 -15.47 7.77
N ALA A 394 20.41 -14.72 8.23
CA ALA A 394 19.39 -15.28 9.10
C ALA A 394 18.62 -16.40 8.39
N ARG A 395 18.45 -17.56 9.03
CA ARG A 395 17.66 -18.67 8.50
C ARG A 395 16.27 -18.70 9.10
N TRP A 396 16.13 -18.32 10.36
CA TRP A 396 14.84 -18.15 11.00
C TRP A 396 14.90 -17.20 12.21
N ALA A 397 13.73 -16.65 12.54
CA ALA A 397 13.48 -15.90 13.76
C ALA A 397 12.19 -16.41 14.43
N HIS A 398 12.11 -16.28 15.75
CA HIS A 398 10.89 -16.58 16.52
C HIS A 398 10.63 -15.46 17.52
N LEU A 399 9.39 -14.97 17.54
CA LEU A 399 8.93 -13.97 18.50
C LEU A 399 7.89 -14.60 19.43
N GLU A 400 8.20 -14.62 20.72
CA GLU A 400 7.34 -15.16 21.76
C GLU A 400 5.95 -14.51 21.76
N GLY A 401 4.90 -15.36 21.80
CA GLY A 401 3.51 -14.93 21.74
C GLY A 401 2.99 -14.61 20.33
N VAL A 402 3.84 -14.73 19.30
CA VAL A 402 3.47 -14.41 17.92
C VAL A 402 3.63 -15.62 17.01
N GLY A 403 4.85 -16.13 16.87
CA GLY A 403 5.15 -17.25 15.98
C GLY A 403 6.56 -17.21 15.39
N GLY A 404 6.77 -18.08 14.42
CA GLY A 404 8.02 -18.25 13.70
C GLY A 404 8.07 -17.52 12.36
N TYR A 405 9.28 -17.22 11.91
CA TYR A 405 9.61 -16.63 10.62
C TYR A 405 10.76 -17.44 10.04
N VAL A 406 10.58 -18.04 8.86
CA VAL A 406 11.64 -18.79 8.16
C VAL A 406 12.04 -18.00 6.90
N PHE A 407 13.33 -17.95 6.63
CA PHE A 407 13.92 -17.25 5.48
C PHE A 407 14.55 -18.29 4.53
N PRO A 408 13.81 -18.77 3.52
CA PRO A 408 14.28 -19.83 2.63
C PRO A 408 15.54 -19.38 1.89
N GLY A 409 16.61 -20.18 1.95
CA GLY A 409 17.88 -19.80 1.34
C GLY A 409 18.71 -18.78 2.14
N GLY A 410 18.20 -18.29 3.27
CA GLY A 410 18.86 -17.31 4.14
C GLY A 410 18.63 -15.88 3.66
N ALA A 411 18.63 -14.92 4.57
CA ALA A 411 18.42 -13.52 4.25
C ALA A 411 19.21 -12.59 5.18
N GLU A 412 19.60 -11.43 4.66
CA GLU A 412 20.04 -10.34 5.52
C GLU A 412 18.82 -9.75 6.26
N LEU A 413 18.70 -10.05 7.54
CA LEU A 413 17.62 -9.56 8.39
C LEU A 413 18.12 -8.45 9.30
N HIS A 414 17.35 -7.37 9.38
CA HIS A 414 17.50 -6.35 10.40
C HIS A 414 16.40 -6.51 11.44
N ALA A 415 16.73 -6.30 12.72
CA ALA A 415 15.76 -6.31 13.80
C ALA A 415 16.04 -5.21 14.82
N SER A 416 14.98 -4.66 15.42
CA SER A 416 15.09 -3.66 16.48
C SER A 416 13.98 -3.76 17.52
N ARG A 417 14.26 -3.23 18.71
CA ARG A 417 13.29 -2.95 19.77
C ARG A 417 13.28 -1.46 20.07
N ALA A 418 12.10 -0.87 20.03
CA ALA A 418 11.94 0.55 20.32
C ALA A 418 10.75 0.80 21.25
N GLU A 419 10.98 1.68 22.22
CA GLU A 419 9.90 2.39 22.89
C GLU A 419 9.46 3.56 22.00
N ARG A 420 8.15 3.68 21.77
CA ARG A 420 7.56 4.71 20.91
C ARG A 420 6.50 5.46 21.69
N THR A 421 6.58 6.79 21.61
CA THR A 421 5.62 7.70 22.21
C THR A 421 4.80 8.35 21.09
N GLY A 422 3.48 8.44 21.28
CA GLY A 422 2.59 9.16 20.38
C GLY A 422 1.23 9.42 21.04
N SER A 423 0.38 10.19 20.37
CA SER A 423 -0.96 10.53 20.84
C SER A 423 -1.98 10.37 19.73
N TRP A 424 -3.26 10.19 20.06
CA TRP A 424 -4.31 10.15 19.04
C TRP A 424 -4.41 11.47 18.27
N ARG A 425 -4.00 12.59 18.88
CA ARG A 425 -3.89 13.89 18.22
C ARG A 425 -2.91 13.88 17.03
N ASP A 426 -1.86 13.07 17.09
CA ASP A 426 -0.83 13.05 16.03
C ASP A 426 -1.38 12.52 14.70
N ILE A 427 -2.42 11.69 14.74
CA ILE A 427 -3.05 11.09 13.56
C ILE A 427 -4.47 11.60 13.30
N SER A 428 -5.03 12.41 14.22
CA SER A 428 -6.39 12.96 14.12
C SER A 428 -6.49 14.37 14.71
N THR A 429 -6.55 15.39 13.86
CA THR A 429 -6.57 16.81 14.24
C THR A 429 -7.83 17.57 13.84
N GLY A 430 -8.69 17.02 12.98
CA GLY A 430 -9.86 17.73 12.48
C GLY A 430 -11.14 17.41 13.26
N THR A 431 -12.21 16.98 12.58
CA THR A 431 -13.56 16.97 13.20
C THR A 431 -13.67 16.05 14.43
N VAL A 432 -13.09 14.85 14.35
CA VAL A 432 -12.89 13.98 15.51
C VAL A 432 -11.50 14.27 16.07
N ILE A 433 -11.48 15.18 17.02
CA ILE A 433 -10.25 15.64 17.64
C ILE A 433 -9.67 14.53 18.52
N GLY A 434 -8.46 14.04 18.20
CA GLY A 434 -7.77 13.03 19.00
C GLY A 434 -7.31 13.52 20.37
N ASP A 435 -7.26 12.62 21.35
CA ASP A 435 -6.70 12.90 22.67
C ASP A 435 -5.18 13.22 22.54
N PRO A 436 -4.71 14.38 23.05
CA PRO A 436 -3.29 14.75 22.98
C PRO A 436 -2.43 14.06 24.05
N THR A 437 -3.01 13.27 24.96
CA THR A 437 -2.29 12.58 26.02
C THR A 437 -1.24 11.63 25.41
N PRO A 438 0.05 11.79 25.75
CA PRO A 438 1.09 10.88 25.26
C PRO A 438 0.90 9.46 25.77
N ILE A 439 1.02 8.50 24.87
CA ILE A 439 0.94 7.06 25.13
C ILE A 439 2.26 6.44 24.69
N ILE A 440 2.79 5.55 25.52
CA ILE A 440 4.05 4.85 25.27
C ILE A 440 3.78 3.37 25.04
N ARG A 441 4.26 2.82 23.92
CA ARG A 441 4.22 1.39 23.62
C ARG A 441 5.56 0.91 23.07
N ARG A 442 5.82 -0.38 23.22
CA ARG A 442 7.09 -1.00 22.82
C ARG A 442 6.84 -1.89 21.62
N TYR A 443 7.81 -1.94 20.72
CA TYR A 443 7.68 -2.65 19.45
C TYR A 443 8.91 -3.50 19.18
N LEU A 444 8.71 -4.61 18.47
CA LEU A 444 9.76 -5.34 17.79
C LEU A 444 9.53 -5.28 16.29
N THR A 445 10.52 -4.78 15.57
CA THR A 445 10.46 -4.61 14.12
C THR A 445 11.52 -5.48 13.46
N MET A 446 11.16 -6.18 12.38
CA MET A 446 12.06 -6.97 11.54
C MET A 446 11.85 -6.61 10.08
N TRP A 447 12.93 -6.41 9.32
CA TRP A 447 12.84 -5.98 7.92
C TRP A 447 14.05 -6.44 7.09
N PHE A 448 13.86 -6.45 5.77
CA PHE A 448 14.91 -6.53 4.77
C PHE A 448 15.23 -5.13 4.26
N ASP A 449 16.51 -4.82 4.11
CA ASP A 449 17.00 -3.58 3.48
C ASP A 449 17.46 -3.89 2.06
N HIS A 450 16.84 -3.26 1.06
CA HIS A 450 17.16 -3.44 -0.36
C HIS A 450 18.12 -2.36 -0.88
N GLY A 451 18.55 -1.44 -0.01
CA GLY A 451 19.43 -0.32 -0.36
C GLY A 451 18.69 0.87 -0.98
N ALA A 452 19.48 1.88 -1.36
CA ALA A 452 18.95 3.17 -1.83
C ALA A 452 18.28 3.10 -3.20
N ALA A 453 18.85 2.33 -4.13
CA ALA A 453 18.36 2.16 -5.49
C ALA A 453 18.37 0.68 -5.88
N PRO A 454 17.45 -0.13 -5.31
CA PRO A 454 17.37 -1.52 -5.69
C PRO A 454 17.02 -1.64 -7.18
N ASP A 455 17.62 -2.63 -7.82
CA ASP A 455 17.35 -3.03 -9.20
C ASP A 455 17.06 -4.53 -9.19
N GLN A 456 15.82 -4.90 -9.51
CA GLN A 456 15.33 -6.27 -9.51
C GLN A 456 15.53 -7.01 -8.18
N ALA A 457 15.51 -6.31 -7.05
CA ALA A 457 15.68 -6.94 -5.74
C ALA A 457 14.50 -7.88 -5.42
N THR A 458 14.73 -8.83 -4.51
CA THR A 458 13.75 -9.87 -4.14
C THR A 458 13.73 -10.09 -2.63
N TYR A 459 12.66 -10.68 -2.12
CA TYR A 459 12.60 -11.26 -0.77
C TYR A 459 11.78 -12.54 -0.76
N ALA A 460 12.02 -13.39 0.25
CA ALA A 460 11.19 -14.54 0.56
C ALA A 460 11.17 -14.80 2.07
N TYR A 461 9.99 -15.02 2.64
CA TYR A 461 9.85 -15.51 4.02
C TYR A 461 8.57 -16.32 4.20
N ALA A 462 8.54 -17.19 5.20
CA ALA A 462 7.35 -17.87 5.66
C ALA A 462 7.05 -17.45 7.10
N LEU A 463 5.82 -16.98 7.33
CA LEU A 463 5.27 -16.71 8.66
C LEU A 463 4.57 -17.98 9.17
N LEU A 464 4.89 -18.41 10.39
CA LEU A 464 4.32 -19.57 11.07
C LEU A 464 3.60 -19.13 12.36
N PRO A 465 2.34 -18.69 12.29
CA PRO A 465 1.62 -18.17 13.44
C PRO A 465 1.50 -19.20 14.57
N GLY A 466 1.86 -18.79 15.79
CA GLY A 466 1.79 -19.63 16.99
C GLY A 466 2.80 -20.78 17.06
N ALA A 467 3.70 -20.92 16.07
CA ALA A 467 4.78 -21.90 16.15
C ALA A 467 5.75 -21.57 17.29
N THR A 468 6.21 -22.58 18.00
CA THR A 468 7.29 -22.46 18.99
C THR A 468 8.64 -22.25 18.32
N ALA A 469 9.65 -21.82 19.08
CA ALA A 469 11.03 -21.70 18.58
C ALA A 469 11.55 -23.03 18.00
N GLN A 470 11.26 -24.17 18.65
CA GLN A 470 11.65 -25.49 18.14
C GLN A 470 10.95 -25.82 16.83
N GLN A 471 9.62 -25.66 16.75
CA GLN A 471 8.87 -25.89 15.50
C GLN A 471 9.34 -24.98 14.37
N THR A 472 9.74 -23.75 14.70
CA THR A 472 10.29 -22.80 13.73
C THR A 472 11.64 -23.28 13.22
N ALA A 473 12.54 -23.74 14.11
CA ALA A 473 13.82 -24.32 13.75
C ALA A 473 13.66 -25.59 12.88
N ASP A 474 12.72 -26.47 13.23
CA ASP A 474 12.41 -27.68 12.47
C ASP A 474 11.93 -27.32 11.05
N ARG A 475 11.06 -26.30 10.93
CA ARG A 475 10.60 -25.76 9.65
C ARG A 475 11.66 -25.00 8.87
N ALA A 476 12.66 -24.44 9.54
CA ALA A 476 13.81 -23.85 8.86
C ALA A 476 14.73 -24.91 8.23
N ALA A 477 14.82 -26.09 8.86
CA ALA A 477 15.55 -27.23 8.32
C ALA A 477 14.82 -27.91 7.17
N ASP A 478 13.49 -28.05 7.26
CA ASP A 478 12.62 -28.50 6.18
C ASP A 478 11.31 -27.73 6.16
N LEU A 479 11.22 -26.76 5.26
CA LEU A 479 10.04 -25.93 5.12
C LEU A 479 8.85 -26.71 4.54
N GLY A 480 9.11 -27.78 3.79
CA GLY A 480 8.09 -28.47 2.98
C GLY A 480 7.58 -27.65 1.78
N VAL A 481 8.24 -26.52 1.48
CA VAL A 481 7.88 -25.59 0.40
C VAL A 481 9.06 -25.45 -0.56
N ARG A 482 8.80 -25.62 -1.85
CA ARG A 482 9.72 -25.31 -2.94
C ARG A 482 9.27 -24.04 -3.63
N ILE A 483 10.13 -23.03 -3.69
CA ILE A 483 9.90 -21.84 -4.52
C ILE A 483 10.15 -22.24 -5.97
N VAL A 484 9.10 -22.26 -6.79
CA VAL A 484 9.15 -22.60 -8.22
C VAL A 484 9.73 -21.43 -9.00
N ALA A 485 9.28 -20.22 -8.69
CA ALA A 485 9.78 -18.98 -9.26
C ALA A 485 9.53 -17.81 -8.31
N ASN A 486 10.43 -16.82 -8.35
CA ASN A 486 10.25 -15.53 -7.67
C ASN A 486 10.86 -14.42 -8.54
N ASN A 487 10.14 -14.02 -9.59
CA ASN A 487 10.55 -12.96 -10.51
C ASN A 487 9.33 -12.12 -10.96
N GLU A 488 9.54 -11.16 -11.85
CA GLU A 488 8.49 -10.23 -12.32
C GLU A 488 7.39 -10.87 -13.18
N GLU A 489 7.63 -12.07 -13.70
CA GLU A 489 6.71 -12.79 -14.59
C GLU A 489 5.88 -13.82 -13.83
N LEU A 490 6.49 -14.49 -12.85
CA LEU A 490 5.87 -15.53 -12.03
C LEU A 490 6.41 -15.51 -10.60
N GLN A 491 5.48 -15.55 -9.65
CA GLN A 491 5.75 -15.96 -8.28
C GLN A 491 4.94 -17.21 -7.97
N ALA A 492 5.63 -18.31 -7.66
CA ALA A 492 4.98 -19.60 -7.46
C ALA A 492 5.71 -20.47 -6.44
N ILE A 493 4.93 -21.28 -5.73
CA ILE A 493 5.43 -22.29 -4.80
C ILE A 493 4.75 -23.63 -5.04
N GLU A 494 5.48 -24.71 -4.78
CA GLU A 494 4.93 -26.05 -4.63
C GLU A 494 5.12 -26.51 -3.18
N VAL A 495 4.10 -27.16 -2.61
CA VAL A 495 4.11 -27.68 -1.24
C VAL A 495 3.76 -29.16 -1.27
N ASN A 496 4.59 -29.95 -0.59
CA ASN A 496 4.31 -31.38 -0.39
C ASN A 496 3.53 -31.54 0.93
N GLU A 497 2.28 -31.98 0.82
CA GLU A 497 1.46 -32.39 1.96
C GLU A 497 1.59 -33.91 2.16
N ALA A 498 1.23 -34.41 3.34
CA ALA A 498 1.29 -35.85 3.63
C ALA A 498 0.39 -36.70 2.70
N ASP A 499 -0.69 -36.13 2.17
CA ASP A 499 -1.70 -36.80 1.34
C ASP A 499 -1.74 -36.30 -0.12
N GLY A 500 -0.81 -35.42 -0.52
CA GLY A 500 -0.87 -34.79 -1.84
C GLY A 500 0.14 -33.66 -2.07
N THR A 501 -0.08 -32.91 -3.16
CA THR A 501 0.70 -31.72 -3.50
C THR A 501 -0.19 -30.51 -3.73
N LEU A 502 0.35 -29.33 -3.44
CA LEU A 502 -0.25 -28.03 -3.70
C LEU A 502 0.67 -27.20 -4.58
N PHE A 503 0.12 -26.56 -5.60
CA PHE A 503 0.78 -25.53 -6.37
C PHE A 503 0.03 -24.22 -6.20
N PHE A 504 0.77 -23.15 -5.91
CA PHE A 504 0.25 -21.78 -5.93
C PHE A 504 1.04 -20.99 -6.95
N GLY A 505 0.36 -20.20 -7.77
CA GLY A 505 1.02 -19.37 -8.78
C GLY A 505 0.29 -18.06 -9.02
N ASN A 506 1.05 -16.98 -8.97
CA ASN A 506 0.66 -15.66 -9.44
C ASN A 506 1.44 -15.37 -10.73
N PHE A 507 0.75 -15.54 -11.85
CA PHE A 507 1.24 -15.26 -13.19
C PHE A 507 0.96 -13.78 -13.49
N TRP A 508 2.02 -12.97 -13.48
CA TRP A 508 1.96 -11.53 -13.78
C TRP A 508 1.77 -11.29 -15.27
N VAL A 509 2.29 -12.21 -16.08
CA VAL A 509 2.11 -12.35 -17.53
C VAL A 509 1.67 -13.79 -17.85
N SER A 510 1.21 -14.05 -19.07
CA SER A 510 1.01 -15.44 -19.53
C SER A 510 2.34 -16.19 -19.51
N GLY A 511 2.38 -17.44 -19.07
CA GLY A 511 3.65 -18.15 -18.97
C GLY A 511 3.51 -19.61 -18.50
N ASP A 512 4.66 -20.20 -18.16
CA ASP A 512 4.81 -21.56 -17.63
C ASP A 512 5.40 -21.51 -16.21
N GLY A 513 4.82 -22.29 -15.31
CA GLY A 513 5.32 -22.54 -13.97
C GLY A 513 5.41 -24.04 -13.73
N ASP A 514 6.56 -24.63 -14.06
CA ASP A 514 6.84 -26.07 -13.90
C ASP A 514 5.84 -26.95 -14.68
N GLY A 515 5.64 -26.58 -15.95
CA GLY A 515 4.70 -27.25 -16.84
C GLY A 515 3.25 -26.79 -16.67
N LEU A 516 2.84 -26.12 -15.60
CA LEU A 516 1.52 -25.49 -15.50
C LEU A 516 1.53 -24.17 -16.28
N THR A 517 0.72 -24.07 -17.34
CA THR A 517 0.73 -22.87 -18.21
C THR A 517 -0.54 -22.05 -18.09
N THR A 518 -0.41 -20.74 -18.29
CA THR A 518 -1.52 -19.78 -18.39
C THR A 518 -1.42 -18.99 -19.70
N ASP A 519 -2.55 -18.72 -20.36
CA ASP A 519 -2.59 -17.90 -21.59
C ASP A 519 -2.78 -16.39 -21.33
N ALA A 520 -2.97 -16.02 -20.06
CA ALA A 520 -3.16 -14.65 -19.59
C ALA A 520 -2.68 -14.53 -18.14
N PRO A 521 -2.44 -13.30 -17.62
CA PRO A 521 -2.16 -13.10 -16.21
C PRO A 521 -3.27 -13.69 -15.33
N ALA A 522 -2.89 -14.45 -14.30
CA ALA A 522 -3.83 -15.20 -13.49
C ALA A 522 -3.28 -15.51 -12.10
N ALA A 523 -4.16 -15.64 -11.10
CA ALA A 523 -3.83 -16.32 -9.86
C ALA A 523 -4.41 -17.74 -9.91
N VAL A 524 -3.60 -18.74 -9.55
CA VAL A 524 -3.92 -20.16 -9.68
C VAL A 524 -3.56 -20.88 -8.38
N VAL A 525 -4.46 -21.76 -7.92
CA VAL A 525 -4.18 -22.74 -6.87
C VAL A 525 -4.60 -24.11 -7.38
N VAL A 526 -3.72 -25.11 -7.28
CA VAL A 526 -4.01 -26.50 -7.64
C VAL A 526 -3.67 -27.41 -6.48
N ARG A 527 -4.60 -28.28 -6.08
CA ARG A 527 -4.36 -29.36 -5.12
C ARG A 527 -4.54 -30.71 -5.77
N ARG A 528 -3.58 -31.62 -5.59
CA ARG A 528 -3.65 -33.01 -6.04
C ARG A 528 -3.57 -33.93 -4.85
N ALA A 529 -4.67 -34.60 -4.53
CA ALA A 529 -4.74 -35.50 -3.38
C ALA A 529 -5.91 -36.48 -3.53
N GLY A 530 -5.78 -37.68 -2.98
CA GLY A 530 -6.88 -38.66 -2.93
C GLY A 530 -7.50 -38.99 -4.30
N GLY A 531 -6.70 -39.02 -5.36
CA GLY A 531 -7.17 -39.27 -6.72
C GLY A 531 -7.96 -38.12 -7.36
N GLN A 532 -7.95 -36.93 -6.75
CA GLN A 532 -8.59 -35.73 -7.29
C GLN A 532 -7.57 -34.64 -7.61
N ILE A 533 -7.91 -33.82 -8.60
CA ILE A 533 -7.24 -32.55 -8.90
C ILE A 533 -8.26 -31.44 -8.69
N ARG A 534 -8.00 -30.56 -7.72
CA ARG A 534 -8.83 -29.39 -7.44
C ARG A 534 -8.10 -28.15 -7.91
N VAL A 535 -8.78 -27.27 -8.61
CA VAL A 535 -8.17 -26.09 -9.21
C VAL A 535 -9.05 -24.88 -8.98
N ALA A 536 -8.42 -23.76 -8.60
CA ALA A 536 -9.03 -22.45 -8.52
C ALA A 536 -8.23 -21.49 -9.42
N VAL A 537 -8.93 -20.71 -10.23
CA VAL A 537 -8.34 -19.71 -11.12
C VAL A 537 -9.10 -18.40 -10.98
N SER A 538 -8.39 -17.27 -11.05
CA SER A 538 -8.99 -15.93 -11.16
C SER A 538 -8.20 -15.06 -12.14
N ASP A 539 -8.83 -13.98 -12.61
CA ASP A 539 -8.18 -12.86 -13.29
C ASP A 539 -8.12 -11.64 -12.35
N PRO A 540 -7.02 -11.44 -11.58
CA PRO A 540 -6.86 -10.27 -10.72
C PRO A 540 -6.79 -8.95 -11.50
N LYS A 541 -6.35 -8.97 -12.77
CA LYS A 541 -6.23 -7.77 -13.61
C LYS A 541 -7.60 -7.25 -14.08
N ARG A 542 -8.58 -8.15 -14.19
CA ARG A 542 -9.97 -7.91 -14.66
C ARG A 542 -10.01 -7.36 -16.08
N THR A 543 -9.19 -7.93 -16.94
CA THR A 543 -9.08 -7.51 -18.34
C THR A 543 -9.28 -8.66 -19.32
N ALA A 544 -9.11 -9.90 -18.88
CA ALA A 544 -9.31 -11.06 -19.72
C ALA A 544 -10.81 -11.39 -19.84
N SER A 545 -11.24 -11.72 -21.07
CA SER A 545 -12.57 -12.31 -21.26
C SER A 545 -12.58 -13.77 -20.83
N THR A 546 -11.47 -14.47 -21.06
CA THR A 546 -11.23 -15.86 -20.70
C THR A 546 -9.79 -16.04 -20.21
N VAL A 547 -9.59 -16.98 -19.28
CA VAL A 547 -8.26 -17.45 -18.87
C VAL A 547 -8.22 -18.96 -19.06
N LYS A 548 -7.17 -19.48 -19.71
CA LYS A 548 -6.92 -20.91 -19.86
C LYS A 548 -5.72 -21.32 -19.05
N VAL A 549 -5.88 -22.40 -18.30
CA VAL A 549 -4.82 -23.03 -17.51
C VAL A 549 -4.62 -24.46 -18.01
N THR A 550 -3.42 -24.80 -18.46
CA THR A 550 -3.08 -26.18 -18.85
C THR A 550 -2.34 -26.85 -17.70
N LEU A 551 -2.89 -27.93 -17.17
CA LEU A 551 -2.27 -28.65 -16.05
C LEU A 551 -1.17 -29.59 -16.57
N PRO A 552 -0.10 -29.82 -15.79
CA PRO A 552 1.00 -30.72 -16.18
C PRO A 552 0.73 -32.20 -15.84
N TYR A 553 -0.51 -32.55 -15.46
CA TYR A 553 -0.88 -33.89 -15.01
C TYR A 553 -2.16 -34.37 -15.68
N PRO A 554 -2.31 -35.68 -15.92
CA PRO A 554 -3.49 -36.22 -16.57
C PRO A 554 -4.75 -36.06 -15.70
N ALA A 555 -5.89 -35.81 -16.35
CA ALA A 555 -7.21 -35.89 -15.75
C ALA A 555 -8.11 -36.75 -16.63
N SER A 556 -8.84 -37.70 -16.02
CA SER A 556 -9.69 -38.65 -16.73
C SER A 556 -11.14 -38.17 -16.88
N ALA A 557 -11.65 -37.41 -15.91
CA ALA A 557 -13.02 -36.90 -15.90
C ALA A 557 -13.15 -35.58 -15.12
N VAL A 558 -14.21 -34.82 -15.41
CA VAL A 558 -14.65 -33.68 -14.60
C VAL A 558 -15.64 -34.19 -13.56
N LEU A 559 -15.35 -33.98 -12.28
CA LEU A 559 -16.22 -34.37 -11.17
C LEU A 559 -17.20 -33.25 -10.81
N SER A 560 -16.71 -32.00 -10.78
CA SER A 560 -17.53 -30.80 -10.63
C SER A 560 -16.82 -29.59 -11.23
N ALA A 561 -17.58 -28.57 -11.61
CA ALA A 561 -17.06 -27.29 -12.10
C ALA A 561 -18.09 -26.19 -11.87
N ASP A 562 -17.63 -24.98 -11.57
CA ASP A 562 -18.49 -23.80 -11.58
C ASP A 562 -19.10 -23.59 -12.98
N SER A 563 -20.28 -22.98 -13.06
CA SER A 563 -20.97 -22.73 -14.33
C SER A 563 -20.20 -21.85 -15.33
N THR A 564 -19.12 -21.20 -14.87
CA THR A 564 -18.21 -20.36 -15.64
C THR A 564 -16.95 -21.09 -16.11
N VAL A 565 -16.81 -22.37 -15.79
CA VAL A 565 -15.61 -23.16 -16.08
C VAL A 565 -15.96 -24.29 -17.05
N THR A 566 -15.16 -24.43 -18.10
CA THR A 566 -15.18 -25.59 -18.99
C THR A 566 -13.83 -26.28 -18.95
N VAL A 567 -13.82 -27.61 -19.00
CA VAL A 567 -12.59 -28.39 -18.89
C VAL A 567 -12.49 -29.38 -20.03
N SER A 568 -11.36 -29.38 -20.74
CA SER A 568 -10.94 -30.46 -21.62
C SER A 568 -10.05 -31.42 -20.84
N THR A 569 -10.47 -32.67 -20.65
CA THR A 569 -9.68 -33.71 -19.96
C THR A 569 -8.64 -34.34 -20.89
N GLY A 570 -7.80 -35.23 -20.37
CA GLY A 570 -6.73 -35.91 -21.11
C GLY A 570 -5.39 -35.82 -20.38
N ASN A 571 -4.29 -36.10 -21.09
CA ASN A 571 -2.93 -36.09 -20.51
C ASN A 571 -2.47 -34.70 -20.06
N ARG A 572 -2.99 -33.65 -20.72
CA ARG A 572 -2.71 -32.23 -20.47
C ARG A 572 -4.03 -31.47 -20.44
N PRO A 573 -4.82 -31.61 -19.36
CA PRO A 573 -6.15 -31.04 -19.32
C PRO A 573 -6.08 -29.51 -19.31
N VAL A 574 -7.06 -28.89 -19.96
CA VAL A 574 -7.16 -27.43 -20.08
C VAL A 574 -8.42 -26.96 -19.36
N VAL A 575 -8.23 -26.12 -18.35
CA VAL A 575 -9.28 -25.46 -17.57
C VAL A 575 -9.49 -24.07 -18.15
N THR A 576 -10.65 -23.82 -18.76
CA THR A 576 -11.00 -22.52 -19.33
C THR A 576 -12.03 -21.82 -18.45
N VAL A 577 -11.69 -20.63 -17.97
CA VAL A 577 -12.54 -19.79 -17.12
C VAL A 577 -13.08 -18.62 -17.91
N LYS A 578 -14.40 -18.42 -17.86
CA LYS A 578 -15.04 -17.18 -18.31
C LYS A 578 -14.82 -16.07 -17.27
N ALA A 579 -13.80 -15.24 -17.48
CA ALA A 579 -13.39 -14.17 -16.58
C ALA A 579 -14.16 -12.84 -16.82
N ALA A 580 -14.73 -12.64 -18.00
CA ALA A 580 -15.54 -11.44 -18.28
C ALA A 580 -16.66 -11.26 -17.26
N GLY A 581 -16.72 -10.08 -16.62
CA GLY A 581 -17.74 -9.75 -15.61
C GLY A 581 -17.57 -10.47 -14.26
N SER A 582 -16.48 -11.20 -14.04
CA SER A 582 -16.24 -11.94 -12.79
C SER A 582 -15.85 -11.05 -11.61
N ALA A 583 -15.46 -9.80 -11.88
CA ALA A 583 -14.89 -8.87 -10.92
C ALA A 583 -13.69 -9.44 -10.13
N GLY A 584 -12.93 -10.36 -10.74
CA GLY A 584 -11.74 -10.98 -10.13
C GLY A 584 -12.06 -12.07 -9.12
N ARG A 585 -13.30 -12.59 -9.07
CA ARG A 585 -13.64 -13.74 -8.22
C ARG A 585 -12.90 -15.01 -8.66
N SER A 586 -12.75 -15.95 -7.74
CA SER A 586 -12.21 -17.28 -8.04
C SER A 586 -13.24 -18.17 -8.73
N HIS A 587 -12.78 -19.05 -9.59
CA HIS A 587 -13.56 -20.03 -10.32
C HIS A 587 -12.92 -21.41 -10.16
N GLN A 588 -13.71 -22.42 -9.83
CA GLN A 588 -13.20 -23.71 -9.39
C GLN A 588 -13.69 -24.89 -10.24
N ALA A 589 -12.86 -25.94 -10.27
CA ALA A 589 -13.23 -27.25 -10.78
C ALA A 589 -12.54 -28.37 -9.98
N VAL A 590 -13.17 -29.53 -9.96
CA VAL A 590 -12.64 -30.78 -9.40
C VAL A 590 -12.62 -31.83 -10.50
N LEU A 591 -11.46 -32.43 -10.73
CA LEU A 591 -11.23 -33.44 -11.74
C LEU A 591 -10.82 -34.75 -11.08
N ALA A 592 -11.12 -35.88 -11.72
CA ALA A 592 -10.52 -37.15 -11.37
C ALA A 592 -9.10 -37.19 -11.95
N ALA A 593 -8.11 -37.49 -11.11
CA ALA A 593 -6.74 -37.72 -11.56
C ALA A 593 -6.71 -38.90 -12.53
N GLY A 594 -5.93 -38.77 -13.60
CA GLY A 594 -5.78 -39.78 -14.65
C GLY A 594 -4.60 -40.71 -14.46
#